data_AF-A0A1G9ELX7-F1
#
_entry.id   AF-A0A1G9ELX7-F1
#
_cell.length_a   1.000
_cell.length_b   1.000
_cell.length_c   1.000
_cell.angle_alpha   90.00
_cell.angle_beta   90.00
_cell.angle_gamma   90.00
#
_symmetry.space_group_name_H-M   'P 1'
#
loop_
_entity.id
_entity.type
_entity.pdbx_description
1 polymer ?
#
loop_
_entity_poly.entity_id
_entity_poly.type
_entity_poly.pdbx_seq_one_letter_code
_entity_poly.pdbx_strand_id
1 'polypeptide(L)'
;MEISAETERIAVYWFTPEGDRYQHATLDVLPTEGGGVSTLGGHDYAEAPPAEDRRMNHIRPFCEDCFNEYLRLDRGQPSWKR
;
A
#
# COMPACT_ATOMS: atom_id res chain seq x y z
N MET A 1 -1.27 -35.42 5.03
CA MET A 1 -1.94 -34.19 4.59
C MET A 1 -1.03 -33.07 5.04
N GLU A 2 -0.18 -32.58 4.14
CA GLU A 2 0.79 -31.53 4.47
C GLU A 2 0.50 -30.32 3.60
N ILE A 3 -0.16 -29.33 4.21
CA ILE A 3 -0.20 -27.95 3.71
C ILE A 3 0.62 -27.18 4.74
N SER A 4 1.80 -26.67 4.39
CA SER A 4 2.45 -25.59 5.16
C SER A 4 3.74 -25.09 4.51
N ALA A 5 3.56 -24.17 3.58
CA ALA A 5 4.38 -22.96 3.50
C ALA A 5 3.48 -21.92 2.83
N GLU A 6 2.49 -21.44 3.58
CA GLU A 6 1.75 -20.25 3.18
C GLU A 6 2.79 -19.13 3.13
N THR A 7 3.17 -18.72 1.92
CA THR A 7 4.04 -17.57 1.71
C THR A 7 3.37 -16.39 2.36
N GLU A 8 3.87 -15.94 3.52
CA GLU A 8 3.30 -14.83 4.29
C GLU A 8 2.99 -13.69 3.32
N ARG A 9 1.70 -13.42 3.12
CA ARG A 9 1.30 -12.41 2.15
C ARG A 9 1.48 -11.02 2.80
N ILE A 10 2.61 -10.34 2.59
CA ILE A 10 2.77 -8.88 2.79
C ILE A 10 1.52 -8.19 2.24
N ALA A 11 0.75 -7.63 3.17
CA ALA A 11 -0.41 -6.82 2.88
C ALA A 11 0.07 -5.39 2.65
N VAL A 12 -0.34 -4.80 1.53
CA VAL A 12 -0.07 -3.41 1.20
C VAL A 12 -1.40 -2.69 1.15
N TYR A 13 -1.52 -1.62 1.94
CA TYR A 13 -2.75 -0.84 2.02
C TYR A 13 -2.59 0.45 1.24
N TRP A 14 -3.41 0.62 0.21
CA TRP A 14 -3.47 1.85 -0.58
C TRP A 14 -4.58 2.76 -0.03
N PHE A 15 -4.28 4.05 0.11
CA PHE A 15 -5.21 5.06 0.60
C PHE A 15 -4.99 6.40 -0.10
N THR A 16 -6.02 7.25 -0.12
CA THR A 16 -5.92 8.63 -0.62
C THR A 16 -6.16 9.56 0.57
N PRO A 17 -5.15 10.34 1.02
CA PRO A 17 -5.37 11.38 2.00
C PRO A 17 -6.40 12.40 1.50
N GLU A 18 -7.13 13.01 2.44
CA GLU A 18 -8.07 14.07 2.09
C GLU A 18 -7.34 15.25 1.43
N GLY A 19 -7.88 15.74 0.30
CA GLY A 19 -7.28 16.82 -0.47
C GLY A 19 -6.04 16.44 -1.31
N ASP A 20 -5.44 15.27 -1.11
CA ASP A 20 -4.27 14.83 -1.89
C ASP A 20 -4.69 14.25 -3.24
N ARG A 21 -3.99 14.65 -4.29
CA ARG A 21 -4.17 14.11 -5.64
C ARG A 21 -3.71 12.66 -5.75
N TYR A 22 -2.74 12.24 -4.95
CA TYR A 22 -2.04 10.98 -5.10
C TYR A 22 -2.54 9.93 -4.10
N GLN A 23 -2.50 8.67 -4.55
CA GLN A 23 -2.70 7.51 -3.68
C GLN A 23 -1.37 7.10 -3.07
N HIS A 24 -1.35 6.95 -1.75
CA HIS A 24 -0.20 6.48 -0.98
C HIS A 24 -0.41 5.03 -0.56
N ALA A 25 0.68 4.33 -0.27
CA ALA A 25 0.67 2.98 0.25
C ALA A 25 1.25 2.95 1.66
N THR A 26 0.95 1.92 2.42
CA THR A 26 1.63 1.60 3.69
C THR A 26 1.62 0.09 3.94
N LEU A 27 2.51 -0.38 4.81
CA LEU A 27 2.47 -1.74 5.38
C LEU A 27 1.67 -1.77 6.68
N ASP A 28 1.44 -0.61 7.30
CA ASP A 28 0.69 -0.51 8.54
C ASP A 28 -0.81 -0.67 8.27
N VAL A 29 -1.51 -1.33 9.19
CA VAL A 29 -2.97 -1.42 9.11
C VAL A 29 -3.56 -0.01 9.26
N LEU A 30 -4.41 0.39 8.31
CA LEU A 30 -4.99 1.71 8.32
C LEU A 30 -5.95 1.92 9.52
N PRO A 31 -5.75 2.93 10.39
CA PRO A 31 -6.54 3.12 11.61
C PRO A 31 -8.03 3.36 11.34
N THR A 32 -8.97 2.63 11.93
CA THR A 32 -10.40 2.73 11.56
C THR A 32 -10.97 4.15 11.52
N GLU A 33 -10.63 4.98 12.50
CA GLU A 33 -11.09 6.38 12.61
C GLU A 33 -10.32 7.36 11.72
N GLY A 34 -9.41 6.85 10.88
CA GLY A 34 -8.43 7.66 10.18
C GLY A 34 -7.28 8.07 11.09
N GLY A 35 -6.32 8.77 10.51
CA GLY A 35 -5.15 9.24 11.21
C GLY A 35 -3.87 8.97 10.44
N GLY A 36 -2.80 9.53 10.96
CA GLY A 36 -1.53 9.48 10.28
C GLY A 36 -0.87 8.10 10.31
N VAL A 37 -0.25 7.76 9.18
CA VAL A 37 0.51 6.52 8.98
C VAL A 37 1.78 6.83 8.20
N SER A 38 2.82 6.04 8.40
CA SER A 38 4.02 6.12 7.56
C SER A 38 3.69 5.60 6.16
N THR A 39 4.15 6.31 5.13
CA THR A 39 4.01 5.83 3.76
C THR A 39 4.95 4.65 3.50
N LEU A 40 4.65 3.87 2.48
CA LEU A 40 5.41 2.68 2.10
C LEU A 40 6.86 3.08 1.76
N GLY A 41 7.82 2.42 2.39
CA GLY A 41 9.24 2.79 2.29
C GLY A 41 9.67 3.91 3.23
N GLY A 42 8.74 4.46 4.02
CA GLY A 42 9.02 5.48 5.03
C GLY A 42 9.49 6.81 4.44
N HIS A 43 9.08 7.13 3.21
CA HIS A 43 9.52 8.36 2.55
C HIS A 43 8.74 9.60 3.03
N ASP A 44 7.55 9.41 3.62
CA ASP A 44 6.73 10.48 4.16
C ASP A 44 5.74 9.96 5.23
N TYR A 45 4.97 10.87 5.82
CA TYR A 45 3.84 10.61 6.69
C TYR A 45 2.56 11.20 6.11
N ALA A 46 1.48 10.44 6.05
CA ALA A 46 0.23 10.87 5.44
C ALA A 46 -0.98 10.49 6.29
N GLU A 47 -2.01 11.34 6.29
CA GLU A 47 -3.26 11.09 7.01
C GLU A 47 -4.17 10.17 6.20
N ALA A 48 -4.33 8.94 6.67
CA ALA A 48 -5.30 8.01 6.11
C ALA A 48 -6.73 8.45 6.50
N PRO A 49 -7.67 8.44 5.55
CA PRO A 49 -9.06 8.78 5.87
C PRO A 49 -9.71 7.71 6.77
N PRO A 50 -10.80 8.06 7.48
CA PRO A 50 -11.65 7.11 8.18
C PRO A 50 -12.14 5.98 7.27
N ALA A 51 -12.45 4.82 7.84
CA ALA A 51 -12.84 3.64 7.09
C ALA A 51 -14.07 3.87 6.17
N GLU A 52 -15.01 4.71 6.60
CA GLU A 52 -16.20 5.09 5.81
C GLU A 52 -15.87 5.90 4.55
N ASP A 53 -14.73 6.59 4.54
CA ASP A 53 -14.27 7.44 3.44
C ASP A 53 -13.20 6.77 2.55
N ARG A 54 -12.74 5.56 2.93
CA ARG A 54 -11.78 4.77 2.15
C ARG A 54 -12.42 4.20 0.89
N ARG A 55 -12.48 5.01 -0.15
CA ARG A 55 -12.85 4.56 -1.49
C ARG A 55 -11.61 4.35 -2.33
N MET A 56 -11.53 3.19 -2.97
CA MET A 56 -10.47 2.91 -3.92
C MET A 56 -10.64 3.80 -5.15
N ASN A 57 -9.77 4.81 -5.29
CA ASN A 57 -9.86 5.82 -6.34
C ASN A 57 -9.12 5.38 -7.59
N HIS A 58 -9.73 4.50 -8.40
CA HIS A 58 -9.14 3.93 -9.62
C HIS A 58 -8.71 4.96 -10.69
N ILE A 59 -9.14 6.22 -10.57
CA ILE A 59 -8.77 7.32 -11.48
C ILE A 59 -7.60 8.17 -10.99
N ARG A 60 -7.16 8.02 -9.73
CA ARG A 60 -6.11 8.86 -9.16
C ARG A 60 -4.72 8.25 -9.37
N PRO A 61 -3.72 9.08 -9.70
CA PRO A 61 -2.34 8.62 -9.81
C PRO A 61 -1.81 8.12 -8.45
N PHE A 62 -0.81 7.23 -8.48
CA PHE A 62 -0.08 6.82 -7.29
C PHE A 62 1.04 7.83 -6.98
N CYS A 63 1.37 7.97 -5.69
CA CYS A 63 2.63 8.57 -5.29
C CYS A 63 3.77 7.74 -5.88
N GLU A 64 4.71 8.39 -6.56
CA GLU A 64 5.80 7.73 -7.28
C GLU A 64 6.70 6.93 -6.34
N ASP A 65 7.02 7.47 -5.16
CA ASP A 65 7.88 6.81 -4.18
C ASP A 65 7.22 5.57 -3.57
N CYS A 66 5.95 5.68 -3.16
CA CYS A 66 5.13 4.54 -2.73
C CYS A 66 5.07 3.45 -3.80
N PHE A 67 4.86 3.83 -5.06
CA PHE A 67 4.75 2.88 -6.16
C PHE A 67 6.09 2.20 -6.45
N ASN A 68 7.19 2.96 -6.47
CA ASN A 68 8.53 2.41 -6.64
C ASN A 68 8.88 1.43 -5.51
N GLU A 69 8.53 1.75 -4.27
CA GLU A 69 8.76 0.84 -3.16
C GLU A 69 7.87 -0.41 -3.24
N TYR A 70 6.61 -0.25 -3.63
CA TYR A 70 5.73 -1.39 -3.89
C TYR A 70 6.33 -2.36 -4.92
N LEU A 71 6.94 -1.86 -6.00
CA LEU A 71 7.62 -2.69 -7.00
C LEU A 71 8.85 -3.43 -6.45
N ARG A 72 9.46 -2.94 -5.36
CA ARG A 72 10.60 -3.59 -4.68
C ARG A 72 10.17 -4.64 -3.67
N LEU A 73 8.90 -4.66 -3.23
CA LEU A 73 8.39 -5.69 -2.33
C LEU A 73 8.47 -7.05 -3.03
N ASP A 74 9.36 -7.90 -2.52
CA ASP A 74 9.76 -9.14 -3.16
C ASP A 74 8.62 -10.17 -3.16
N ARG A 75 7.88 -10.25 -4.28
CA ARG A 75 6.80 -11.25 -4.51
C ARG A 75 6.78 -11.87 -5.89
N GLY A 76 7.78 -11.58 -6.71
CA GLY A 76 7.86 -12.11 -8.07
C GLY A 76 8.32 -11.04 -9.04
N GLN A 77 9.61 -10.75 -9.04
CA GLN A 77 10.25 -10.36 -10.29
C GLN A 77 9.80 -11.37 -11.36
N PRO A 78 9.23 -10.96 -12.51
CA PRO A 78 8.92 -11.89 -13.58
C PRO A 78 10.22 -12.57 -14.01
N SER A 79 10.39 -13.83 -13.63
CA SER A 79 11.49 -14.65 -14.14
C SER A 79 11.15 -15.03 -15.57
N TRP A 80 11.71 -14.29 -16.53
CA TRP A 80 11.69 -14.70 -17.93
C TRP A 80 12.68 -15.86 -18.09
N LYS A 81 12.18 -17.10 -18.01
CA LYS A 81 12.99 -18.26 -18.43
C LYS A 81 13.16 -18.19 -19.94
N ARG A 82 14.42 -18.19 -20.39
CA ARG A 82 14.81 -18.28 -21.80
C ARG A 82 14.60 -19.70 -22.33
#